data_AF-A0AAD1Q5T2-F1
#
_entry.id   AF-A0AAD1Q5T2-F1
#
_cell.length_a   1.000
_cell.length_b   1.000
_cell.length_c   1.000
_cell.angle_alpha   90.00
_cell.angle_beta   90.00
_cell.angle_gamma   90.00
#
_symmetry.space_group_name_H-M   'P 1'
#
loop_
_entity.id
_entity.type
_entity.pdbx_description
1 polymer ?
#
loop_
_entity_poly.entity_id
_entity_poly.type
_entity_poly.pdbx_seq_one_letter_code
_entity_poly.pdbx_strand_id
1 'polypeptide(L)'
;MKYLALATDFDGTLATDGIVEESTSKSLELWRESGRKLILITGRPLDNLIDHVSIILMFDWVIAENGAVLYQPSTKVEKILAERPSEVFISCLRDRIDQKQQQLQNQGIPEEFSQIAQTQALEILGVGRVIIATWEAYLEITQKTIQELGVNLKIIANKGAVMILPEGINKASGLKN
;
A
#
# COMPACT_ATOMS: atom_id res chain seq x y z
N MET A 1 -11.00 23.92 20.73
CA MET A 1 -11.43 23.41 19.41
C MET A 1 -12.20 22.11 19.62
N LYS A 2 -13.35 21.92 18.98
CA LYS A 2 -14.03 20.61 18.92
C LYS A 2 -13.73 20.00 17.54
N TYR A 3 -12.91 18.96 17.50
CA TYR A 3 -12.61 18.23 16.25
C TYR A 3 -13.82 17.36 15.88
N LEU A 4 -14.19 17.34 14.59
CA LEU A 4 -15.36 16.58 14.08
C LEU A 4 -14.98 15.21 13.50
N ALA A 5 -13.72 15.05 13.11
CA ALA A 5 -13.21 13.84 12.48
C ALA A 5 -11.78 13.55 12.94
N LEU A 6 -11.43 12.27 13.00
CA LEU A 6 -10.07 11.78 13.14
C LEU A 6 -9.68 11.10 11.83
N ALA A 7 -8.67 11.63 11.17
CA ALA A 7 -8.00 11.01 10.04
C ALA A 7 -6.68 10.40 10.52
N THR A 8 -6.49 9.11 10.32
CA THR A 8 -5.35 8.37 10.90
C THR A 8 -4.76 7.37 9.92
N ASP A 9 -3.44 7.17 10.02
CA ASP A 9 -2.75 6.08 9.33
C ASP A 9 -3.02 4.73 10.01
N PHE A 10 -2.64 3.63 9.35
CA PHE A 10 -2.75 2.28 9.87
C PHE A 10 -1.43 1.79 10.48
N ASP A 11 -0.45 1.48 9.63
CA ASP A 11 0.78 0.76 10.01
C ASP A 11 1.75 1.64 10.82
N GLY A 12 1.99 1.27 12.07
CA GLY A 12 2.80 2.05 13.00
C GLY A 12 2.05 3.25 13.60
N THR A 13 0.74 3.32 13.42
CA THR A 13 -0.14 4.32 14.07
C THR A 13 -1.26 3.67 14.85
N LEU A 14 -2.09 2.85 14.19
CA LEU A 14 -3.13 2.04 14.83
C LEU A 14 -2.69 0.60 15.07
N ALA A 15 -1.80 0.10 14.21
CA ALA A 15 -1.36 -1.28 14.22
C ALA A 15 0.15 -1.39 14.39
N THR A 16 0.60 -2.34 15.21
CA THR A 16 1.99 -2.78 15.29
C THR A 16 2.06 -4.16 14.64
N ASP A 17 2.90 -4.32 13.62
CA ASP A 17 3.00 -5.55 12.82
C ASP A 17 1.64 -6.05 12.27
N GLY A 18 0.77 -5.10 11.89
CA GLY A 18 -0.58 -5.39 11.39
C GLY A 18 -1.60 -5.71 12.48
N ILE A 19 -1.21 -5.77 13.74
CA ILE A 19 -2.10 -6.09 14.86
C ILE A 19 -2.55 -4.78 15.53
N VAL A 20 -3.86 -4.61 15.66
CA VAL A 20 -4.48 -3.49 16.40
C VAL A 20 -4.78 -3.96 17.81
N GLU A 21 -4.27 -3.24 18.81
CA GLU A 21 -4.55 -3.55 20.21
C GLU A 21 -6.02 -3.30 20.59
N GLU A 22 -6.52 -4.06 21.57
CA GLU A 22 -7.89 -3.92 22.07
C GLU A 22 -8.14 -2.52 22.65
N SER A 23 -7.14 -1.95 23.34
CA SER A 23 -7.16 -0.59 23.89
C SER A 23 -7.39 0.48 22.80
N THR A 24 -6.73 0.31 21.65
CA THR A 24 -6.85 1.17 20.48
C THR A 24 -8.24 1.04 19.86
N SER A 25 -8.72 -0.19 19.68
CA SER A 25 -10.06 -0.48 19.17
C SER A 25 -11.15 0.18 20.03
N LYS A 26 -11.09 0.00 21.36
CA LYS A 26 -12.02 0.65 22.30
C LYS A 26 -11.99 2.18 22.21
N SER A 27 -10.80 2.76 22.02
CA SER A 27 -10.67 4.22 21.88
C SER A 27 -11.33 4.74 20.60
N LEU A 28 -11.24 3.99 19.50
CA LEU A 28 -11.92 4.31 18.25
C LEU A 28 -13.44 4.16 18.36
N GLU A 29 -13.92 3.14 19.07
CA GLU A 29 -15.35 2.96 19.37
C GLU A 29 -15.91 4.15 20.15
N LEU A 30 -15.26 4.54 21.26
CA LEU A 30 -15.66 5.70 22.06
C LEU A 30 -15.66 7.00 21.24
N TRP A 31 -14.69 7.16 20.32
CA TRP A 31 -14.66 8.29 19.42
C TRP A 31 -15.89 8.31 18.49
N ARG A 32 -16.23 7.17 17.89
CA ARG A 32 -17.40 7.03 17.02
C ARG A 32 -18.71 7.23 17.76
N GLU A 33 -18.86 6.68 18.97
CA GLU A 33 -20.04 6.86 19.83
C GLU A 33 -20.29 8.32 20.19
N SER A 34 -19.24 9.15 20.23
CA SER A 34 -19.38 10.59 20.42
C SER A 34 -19.98 11.34 19.22
N GLY A 35 -20.36 10.63 18.16
CA GLY A 35 -20.95 11.18 16.94
C GLY A 35 -19.92 11.75 15.95
N ARG A 36 -18.63 11.51 16.18
CA ARG A 36 -17.52 12.01 15.35
C ARG A 36 -17.13 10.98 14.30
N LYS A 37 -16.47 11.47 13.25
CA LYS A 37 -16.09 10.67 12.09
C LYS A 37 -14.71 10.03 12.22
N LEU A 38 -14.56 8.86 11.64
CA LEU A 38 -13.29 8.14 11.50
C LEU A 38 -12.94 7.99 10.02
N ILE A 39 -11.73 8.39 9.65
CA ILE A 39 -11.19 8.26 8.30
C ILE A 39 -9.85 7.54 8.37
N LEU A 40 -9.74 6.38 7.73
CA LEU A 40 -8.49 5.62 7.64
C LEU A 40 -7.74 6.08 6.40
N ILE A 41 -6.44 6.36 6.51
CA ILE A 41 -5.61 6.75 5.36
C ILE A 41 -4.35 5.89 5.33
N THR A 42 -4.32 4.91 4.43
CA THR A 42 -3.27 3.87 4.42
C THR A 42 -2.57 3.75 3.09
N GLY A 43 -1.31 3.30 3.14
CA GLY A 43 -0.56 2.89 1.95
C GLY A 43 -0.94 1.49 1.44
N ARG A 44 -1.69 0.71 2.22
CA ARG A 44 -2.06 -0.66 1.85
C ARG A 44 -3.00 -0.70 0.65
N PRO A 45 -2.86 -1.70 -0.25
CA PRO A 45 -3.90 -2.07 -1.19
C PRO A 45 -5.22 -2.37 -0.48
N LEU A 46 -6.34 -2.04 -1.12
CA LEU A 46 -7.66 -2.26 -0.51
C LEU A 46 -7.93 -3.74 -0.23
N ASP A 47 -7.49 -4.66 -1.10
CA ASP A 47 -7.69 -6.10 -0.88
C ASP A 47 -6.89 -6.63 0.33
N ASN A 48 -5.73 -6.05 0.62
CA ASN A 48 -4.90 -6.42 1.77
C ASN A 48 -5.48 -5.91 3.11
N LEU A 49 -6.58 -5.17 3.05
CA LEU A 49 -7.31 -4.73 4.22
C LEU A 49 -8.38 -5.75 4.65
N ILE A 50 -8.69 -6.77 3.84
CA ILE A 50 -9.69 -7.80 4.17
C ILE A 50 -9.37 -8.52 5.49
N ASP A 51 -8.08 -8.76 5.77
CA ASP A 51 -7.61 -9.38 7.02
C ASP A 51 -7.89 -8.53 8.27
N HIS A 52 -8.27 -7.27 8.08
CA HIS A 52 -8.54 -6.28 9.11
C HIS A 52 -9.99 -5.79 9.07
N VAL A 53 -10.93 -6.61 8.56
CA VAL A 53 -12.32 -6.21 8.36
C VAL A 53 -12.98 -5.61 9.61
N SER A 54 -12.72 -6.19 10.80
CA SER A 54 -13.31 -5.74 12.06
C SER A 54 -12.96 -4.29 12.39
N ILE A 55 -11.72 -3.87 12.10
CA ILE A 55 -11.28 -2.50 12.36
C ILE A 55 -11.76 -1.54 11.26
N ILE A 56 -11.77 -1.99 10.00
CA ILE A 56 -12.22 -1.17 8.86
C ILE A 56 -13.69 -0.81 8.94
N LEU A 57 -14.54 -1.71 9.43
CA LEU A 57 -15.98 -1.45 9.60
C LEU A 57 -16.27 -0.36 10.64
N MET A 58 -15.30 0.01 11.47
CA MET A 58 -15.42 1.17 12.37
C MET A 58 -15.35 2.50 11.62
N PHE A 59 -14.65 2.55 10.48
CA PHE A 59 -14.38 3.77 9.73
C PHE A 59 -15.55 4.18 8.82
N ASP A 60 -15.81 5.49 8.74
CA ASP A 60 -16.76 6.05 7.79
C ASP A 60 -16.20 6.00 6.36
N TRP A 61 -14.90 6.25 6.22
CA TRP A 61 -14.16 6.23 4.97
C TRP A 61 -12.79 5.58 5.13
N VAL A 62 -12.37 4.85 4.10
CA VAL A 62 -11.01 4.36 3.93
C VAL A 62 -10.43 4.99 2.66
N ILE A 63 -9.27 5.58 2.82
CA ILE A 63 -8.44 6.14 1.77
C ILE A 63 -7.25 5.19 1.64
N ALA A 64 -7.38 4.21 0.77
CA ALA A 64 -6.38 3.16 0.53
C ALA A 64 -5.37 3.61 -0.52
N GLU A 65 -4.34 2.78 -0.72
CA GLU A 65 -3.38 2.93 -1.81
C GLU A 65 -2.73 4.32 -1.85
N ASN A 66 -2.31 4.79 -0.68
CA ASN A 66 -1.69 6.11 -0.49
C ASN A 66 -2.54 7.29 -1.00
N GLY A 67 -3.87 7.17 -0.98
CA GLY A 67 -4.74 8.25 -1.46
C GLY A 67 -5.36 8.00 -2.82
N ALA A 68 -5.05 6.89 -3.48
CA ALA A 68 -5.53 6.61 -4.84
C ALA A 68 -6.95 6.03 -4.87
N VAL A 69 -7.41 5.40 -3.79
CA VAL A 69 -8.69 4.68 -3.73
C VAL A 69 -9.47 5.14 -2.51
N LEU A 70 -10.70 5.61 -2.76
CA LEU A 70 -11.69 5.88 -1.71
C LEU A 70 -12.61 4.68 -1.61
N TYR A 71 -12.84 4.22 -0.39
CA TYR A 71 -13.72 3.10 -0.10
C TYR A 71 -14.63 3.46 1.07
N GLN A 72 -15.92 3.19 0.92
CA GLN A 72 -16.90 3.36 1.98
C GLN A 72 -17.31 1.99 2.53
N PRO A 73 -16.88 1.61 3.75
CA PRO A 73 -17.12 0.26 4.27
C PRO A 73 -18.60 -0.13 4.40
N SER A 74 -19.47 0.84 4.68
CA SER A 74 -20.91 0.60 4.88
C SER A 74 -21.66 0.26 3.60
N THR A 75 -21.26 0.83 2.46
CA THR A 75 -21.91 0.64 1.15
C THR A 75 -21.09 -0.22 0.21
N LYS A 76 -19.82 -0.49 0.55
CA LYS A 76 -18.80 -1.14 -0.27
C LYS A 76 -18.54 -0.42 -1.60
N VAL A 77 -18.85 0.88 -1.66
CA VAL A 77 -18.57 1.69 -2.84
C VAL A 77 -17.09 2.01 -2.89
N GLU A 78 -16.48 1.74 -4.04
CA GLU A 78 -15.10 2.09 -4.37
C GLU A 78 -15.09 3.24 -5.40
N LYS A 79 -14.21 4.21 -5.19
CA LYS A 79 -13.92 5.29 -6.13
C LYS A 79 -12.42 5.38 -6.35
N ILE A 80 -12.02 5.11 -7.59
CA ILE A 80 -10.63 5.22 -8.03
C ILE A 80 -10.37 6.67 -8.44
N LEU A 81 -9.31 7.28 -7.90
CA LEU A 81 -8.97 8.69 -8.14
C LEU A 81 -7.88 8.91 -9.19
N ALA A 82 -7.19 7.86 -9.61
CA ALA A 82 -6.16 7.95 -10.63
C ALA A 82 -6.06 6.67 -11.44
N GLU A 83 -5.57 6.80 -12.66
CA GLU A 83 -5.26 5.65 -13.51
C GLU A 83 -4.03 4.92 -12.98
N ARG A 84 -4.13 3.59 -12.90
CA ARG A 84 -2.99 2.73 -12.61
C ARG A 84 -1.89 2.92 -13.67
N PRO A 85 -0.61 2.72 -13.31
CA PRO A 85 0.44 2.59 -14.32
C PRO A 85 0.07 1.54 -15.37
N SER A 86 0.46 1.79 -16.62
CA SER A 86 0.04 0.97 -17.76
C SER A 86 0.54 -0.47 -17.66
N GLU A 87 -0.17 -1.39 -18.32
CA GLU A 87 0.27 -2.79 -18.41
C GLU A 87 1.66 -2.93 -19.05
N VAL A 88 2.02 -2.02 -19.97
CA VAL A 88 3.36 -1.96 -20.56
C VAL A 88 4.43 -1.68 -19.50
N PHE A 89 4.15 -0.75 -18.58
CA PHE A 89 5.06 -0.47 -17.47
C PHE A 89 5.14 -1.67 -16.51
N ILE A 90 3.99 -2.25 -16.14
CA ILE A 90 3.90 -3.40 -15.23
C ILE A 90 4.68 -4.59 -15.79
N SER A 91 4.46 -4.95 -17.06
CA SER A 91 5.14 -6.08 -17.70
C SER A 91 6.64 -5.84 -17.81
N CYS A 92 7.06 -4.65 -18.25
CA CYS A 92 8.47 -4.33 -18.39
C CYS A 92 9.22 -4.36 -17.03
N LEU A 93 8.59 -3.85 -15.98
CA LEU A 93 9.16 -3.90 -14.63
C LEU A 93 9.26 -5.34 -14.13
N ARG A 94 8.21 -6.16 -14.32
CA ARG A 94 8.20 -7.58 -13.94
C ARG A 94 9.33 -8.34 -14.63
N ASP A 95 9.45 -8.21 -15.96
CA ASP A 95 10.48 -8.92 -16.73
C ASP A 95 11.90 -8.59 -16.25
N ARG A 96 12.17 -7.33 -15.91
CA ARG A 96 13.50 -6.90 -15.42
C ARG A 96 13.78 -7.42 -14.02
N ILE A 97 12.78 -7.44 -13.16
CA ILE A 97 12.89 -8.01 -11.81
C ILE A 97 13.18 -9.51 -11.92
N ASP A 98 12.44 -10.24 -12.75
CA ASP A 98 12.60 -11.68 -12.96
C ASP A 98 14.01 -12.00 -13.51
N GLN A 99 14.50 -11.21 -14.47
CA GLN A 99 15.86 -11.34 -14.98
C GLN A 99 16.92 -11.13 -13.89
N LYS A 100 16.76 -10.10 -13.05
CA LYS A 100 17.69 -9.83 -11.94
C LYS A 100 17.68 -10.97 -10.92
N GLN A 101 16.51 -11.54 -10.63
CA GLN A 101 16.41 -12.69 -9.73
C GLN A 101 17.09 -13.93 -10.27
N GLN A 102 16.87 -14.27 -11.53
CA GLN A 102 17.55 -15.39 -12.18
C GLN A 102 19.07 -15.22 -12.14
N GLN A 103 19.57 -14.00 -12.36
CA GLN A 103 21.00 -13.70 -12.23
C GLN A 103 21.53 -13.94 -10.81
N LEU A 104 20.79 -13.53 -9.77
CA LEU A 104 21.17 -13.73 -8.37
C LEU A 104 21.12 -15.22 -7.95
N GLN A 105 20.11 -15.97 -8.42
CA GLN A 105 20.01 -17.42 -8.18
C GLN A 105 21.16 -18.18 -8.83
N ASN A 106 21.56 -17.78 -10.04
CA ASN A 106 22.67 -18.40 -10.78
C ASN A 106 24.07 -18.08 -10.20
N GLN A 107 24.18 -17.08 -9.31
CA GLN A 107 25.44 -16.73 -8.64
C GLN A 107 25.70 -17.53 -7.34
N GLY A 108 24.79 -18.45 -7.00
CA GLY A 108 24.86 -19.25 -5.77
C GLY A 108 24.31 -18.48 -4.58
N ILE A 109 23.28 -19.03 -3.93
CA ILE A 109 22.72 -18.48 -2.69
C ILE A 109 23.68 -18.91 -1.56
N PRO A 110 24.32 -17.99 -0.80
CA PRO A 110 25.04 -18.38 0.41
C PRO A 110 24.07 -19.11 1.35
N GLU A 111 24.49 -20.24 1.95
CA GLU A 111 23.59 -21.17 2.67
C GLU A 111 22.69 -20.49 3.73
N GLU A 112 23.12 -19.36 4.28
CA GLU A 112 22.40 -18.50 5.22
C GLU A 112 21.12 -17.85 4.65
N PHE A 113 20.98 -17.70 3.33
CA PHE A 113 19.80 -17.11 2.67
C PHE A 113 18.79 -18.16 2.17
N SER A 114 19.13 -19.45 2.20
CA SER A 114 18.30 -20.57 1.71
C SER A 114 16.95 -20.66 2.42
N GLN A 115 16.93 -20.34 3.72
CA GLN A 115 15.74 -20.45 4.57
C GLN A 115 14.75 -19.28 4.35
N ILE A 116 15.25 -18.11 3.93
CA ILE A 116 14.43 -16.94 3.60
C ILE A 116 13.77 -17.13 2.22
N ALA A 117 14.47 -17.75 1.28
CA ALA A 117 13.98 -17.98 -0.09
C ALA A 117 12.86 -19.04 -0.19
N GLN A 118 12.78 -19.99 0.75
CA GLN A 118 11.79 -21.08 0.69
C GLN A 118 10.43 -20.75 1.31
N THR A 119 10.33 -19.71 2.14
CA THR A 119 9.18 -19.60 3.04
C THR A 119 8.04 -18.73 2.52
N GLN A 120 8.23 -17.82 1.56
CA GLN A 120 7.10 -17.04 1.03
C GLN A 120 7.25 -16.77 -0.46
N ALA A 121 6.34 -17.34 -1.25
CA ALA A 121 5.94 -16.81 -2.54
C ALA A 121 5.21 -15.47 -2.35
N LEU A 122 5.88 -14.49 -1.71
CA LEU A 122 5.45 -13.11 -1.74
C LEU A 122 5.65 -12.62 -3.16
N GLU A 123 4.56 -12.23 -3.83
CA GLU A 123 4.66 -11.58 -5.14
C GLU A 123 5.69 -10.46 -5.06
N ILE A 124 6.77 -10.61 -5.80
CA ILE A 124 7.89 -9.65 -5.81
C ILE A 124 7.42 -8.29 -6.36
N LEU A 125 6.37 -8.33 -7.18
CA LEU A 125 5.68 -7.18 -7.72
C LEU A 125 4.18 -7.30 -7.39
N GLY A 126 3.74 -6.61 -6.35
CA GLY A 126 2.32 -6.48 -6.02
C GLY A 126 1.65 -5.42 -6.87
N VAL A 127 0.47 -5.73 -7.43
CA VAL A 127 -0.31 -4.80 -8.26
C VAL A 127 -1.67 -4.56 -7.61
N GLY A 128 -1.89 -3.32 -7.14
CA GLY A 128 -3.17 -2.86 -6.61
C GLY A 128 -4.09 -2.30 -7.70
N ARG A 129 -5.11 -1.55 -7.27
CA ARG A 129 -6.02 -0.82 -8.18
C ARG A 129 -5.30 0.32 -8.89
N VAL A 130 -4.36 0.98 -8.21
CA VAL A 130 -3.55 2.08 -8.74
C VAL A 130 -2.08 1.94 -8.38
N ILE A 131 -1.75 1.47 -7.18
CA ILE A 131 -0.35 1.35 -6.76
C ILE A 131 0.27 0.08 -7.32
N ILE A 132 1.56 0.15 -7.59
CA ILE A 132 2.42 -1.03 -7.77
C ILE A 132 3.42 -1.00 -6.62
N ALA A 133 3.74 -2.16 -6.03
CA ALA A 133 4.72 -2.27 -4.98
C ALA A 133 5.76 -3.34 -5.34
N THR A 134 7.03 -3.06 -5.06
CA THR A 134 8.10 -4.07 -5.12
C THR A 134 9.07 -3.83 -3.97
N TRP A 135 10.04 -4.71 -3.79
CA TRP A 135 11.06 -4.58 -2.74
C TRP A 135 12.05 -3.46 -3.04
N GLU A 136 12.61 -2.86 -2.00
CA GLU A 136 13.62 -1.80 -2.12
C GLU A 136 14.87 -2.26 -2.91
N ALA A 137 15.18 -3.55 -2.89
CA ALA A 137 16.23 -4.15 -3.71
C ALA A 137 16.05 -3.91 -5.23
N TYR A 138 14.85 -3.60 -5.69
CA TYR A 138 14.52 -3.33 -7.09
C TYR A 138 14.30 -1.83 -7.38
N LEU A 139 14.67 -0.93 -6.46
CA LEU A 139 14.52 0.51 -6.62
C LEU A 139 15.21 1.03 -7.89
N GLU A 140 16.47 0.65 -8.12
CA GLU A 140 17.24 1.11 -9.30
C GLU A 140 16.59 0.62 -10.60
N ILE A 141 16.15 -0.64 -10.64
CA ILE A 141 15.43 -1.21 -11.79
C ILE A 141 14.13 -0.44 -12.04
N THR A 142 13.40 -0.11 -10.97
CA THR A 142 12.16 0.66 -11.05
C THR A 142 12.40 2.05 -11.62
N GLN A 143 13.39 2.79 -11.09
CA GLN A 143 13.76 4.12 -11.56
C GLN A 143 14.16 4.12 -13.04
N LYS A 144 15.00 3.17 -13.44
CA LYS A 144 15.43 3.01 -14.84
C LYS A 144 14.25 2.70 -15.77
N THR A 145 13.29 1.88 -15.31
CA THR A 145 12.09 1.54 -16.09
C THR A 145 11.18 2.75 -16.27
N ILE A 146 10.99 3.56 -15.23
CA ILE A 146 10.25 4.83 -15.33
C ILE A 146 10.93 5.76 -16.34
N GLN A 147 12.25 5.92 -16.24
CA GLN A 147 13.02 6.80 -17.12
C GLN A 147 12.97 6.37 -18.59
N GLU A 148 13.20 5.09 -18.88
CA GLU A 148 13.28 4.57 -20.25
C GLU A 148 11.92 4.55 -20.96
N LEU A 149 10.83 4.33 -20.20
CA LEU A 149 9.47 4.40 -20.75
C LEU A 149 8.91 5.82 -20.79
N GLY A 150 9.62 6.81 -20.21
CA GLY A 150 9.19 8.21 -20.19
C GLY A 150 7.87 8.43 -19.47
N VAL A 151 7.52 7.58 -18.50
CA VAL A 151 6.25 7.65 -17.77
C VAL A 151 6.37 8.57 -16.55
N ASN A 152 5.31 9.32 -16.25
CA ASN A 152 5.27 10.23 -15.11
C ASN A 152 4.76 9.52 -13.85
N LEU A 153 5.65 8.79 -13.17
CA LEU A 153 5.34 8.02 -11.96
C LEU A 153 6.25 8.43 -10.80
N LYS A 154 5.67 8.45 -9.61
CA LYS A 154 6.36 8.70 -8.35
C LYS A 154 6.77 7.39 -7.69
N ILE A 155 7.92 7.39 -7.03
CA ILE A 155 8.35 6.31 -6.12
C ILE A 155 8.31 6.82 -4.68
N ILE A 156 7.75 6.01 -3.77
CA ILE A 156 7.71 6.27 -2.33
C ILE A 156 8.31 5.07 -1.60
N ALA A 157 9.27 5.31 -0.71
CA ALA A 157 9.79 4.27 0.18
C ALA A 157 8.78 3.91 1.27
N ASN A 158 8.61 2.61 1.55
CA ASN A 158 7.71 2.10 2.57
C ASN A 158 8.27 0.82 3.22
N LYS A 159 8.89 0.94 4.40
CA LYS A 159 9.30 -0.19 5.27
C LYS A 159 9.91 -1.39 4.51
N GLY A 160 10.96 -1.16 3.72
CA GLY A 160 11.65 -2.20 2.93
C GLY A 160 11.05 -2.49 1.55
N ALA A 161 9.96 -1.81 1.20
CA ALA A 161 9.35 -1.80 -0.12
C ALA A 161 9.42 -0.41 -0.76
N VAL A 162 9.20 -0.36 -2.07
CA VAL A 162 9.00 0.85 -2.86
C VAL A 162 7.63 0.78 -3.52
N MET A 163 6.86 1.85 -3.37
CA MET A 163 5.54 2.01 -3.96
C MET A 163 5.64 2.95 -5.16
N ILE A 164 5.11 2.50 -6.29
CA ILE A 164 5.00 3.25 -7.55
C ILE A 164 3.55 3.66 -7.74
N LEU A 165 3.33 4.94 -8.02
CA LEU A 165 1.99 5.52 -8.20
C LEU A 165 2.04 6.77 -9.08
N PRO A 166 0.91 7.21 -9.65
CA PRO A 166 0.85 8.45 -10.42
C PRO A 166 1.29 9.69 -9.63
N GLU A 167 1.92 10.64 -10.29
CA GLU A 167 2.30 11.93 -9.68
C GLU A 167 1.05 12.69 -9.19
N GLY A 168 1.19 13.42 -8.07
CA GLY A 168 0.08 14.17 -7.45
C GLY A 168 -0.85 13.34 -6.54
N ILE A 169 -0.77 12.01 -6.58
CA ILE A 169 -1.50 11.14 -5.66
C ILE A 169 -0.70 10.96 -4.36
N ASN A 170 -1.37 11.24 -3.24
CA ASN A 170 -0.84 11.07 -1.88
C ASN A 170 -2.00 11.09 -0.87
N LYS A 171 -1.68 10.73 0.38
CA LYS A 171 -2.62 10.70 1.51
C LYS A 171 -3.43 12.00 1.66
N ALA A 172 -2.79 13.15 1.46
CA ALA A 172 -3.43 14.46 1.58
C ALA A 172 -4.32 14.81 0.38
N SER A 173 -3.98 14.39 -0.85
CA SER A 173 -4.85 14.59 -2.01
C SER A 173 -6.06 13.65 -1.97
N GLY A 174 -5.89 12.41 -1.53
CA GLY A 174 -7.01 11.49 -1.28
C GLY A 174 -8.01 12.04 -0.27
N LEU A 175 -7.54 12.64 0.84
CA LEU A 175 -8.39 13.22 1.88
C LEU A 175 -9.22 14.44 1.42
N LYS A 176 -8.84 15.09 0.32
CA LYS A 176 -9.54 16.27 -0.21
C LYS A 176 -10.70 15.93 -1.16
N ASN A 177 -10.91 14.67 -1.50
CA ASN A 177 -11.89 14.19 -2.51
C ASN A 177 -13.17 13.64 -1.89
#